data_AF-A0A218VS88-F1
#
_entry.id   AF-A0A218VS88-F1
#
_cell.length_a   1.000
_cell.length_b   1.000
_cell.length_c   1.000
_cell.angle_alpha   90.00
_cell.angle_beta   90.00
_cell.angle_gamma   90.00
#
_symmetry.space_group_name_H-M   'P 1'
#
loop_
_entity.id
_entity.type
_entity.pdbx_description
1 polymer ?
#
loop_
_entity_poly.entity_id
_entity_poly.type
_entity_poly.pdbx_seq_one_letter_code
_entity_poly.pdbx_strand_id
1 'polypeptide(L)'
;MQPDTTSMIQPHLQQQQEQLPHVAVLAFPFSSHAASLLAVIRHLASAPPASTAVFSFFSTHKSNRSLFPTPPPPTTSTITTTATTTTTTSSSSSSAFNMIKAYDVTDGVPEGYVLQGKPEEDIGLFMRAAPEGFRKAMEAAVADSGRRITCVVADAFFWFAEEIAAEQRVPWVAFWIGGPCSLAAHIYTDLLRSKLHVTYGIAGLGDERLNDFIPGMSNKMRLKDLPEGVLFGDLDSPFSHMLLRMGRSLPRATAVALKSFEELDLSLTQHLKSHHIPTLLSIGPLNQLQGAHNLVAGAPRVSDEYRCLLWLDSQKPAPASVAYIGFGTVKVPPRSELVAIAEALEASGVPFIWSLKEEVWDHGLPDGFIGRTRKQGMVVPWAPQVDILSHGAVGAFVMHCGWSSLLEGIAGGVPMICRPFFADQGLNGRLIADVLGIGLMVEGGAITKEGLVRSLGMILNGDEGKRMRENVRHLRLQAGKALSPTGSSTGNFNKLLQIITTGAPPC
;
A
#
# COMPACT_ATOMS: atom_id res chain seq x y z
N MET A 1 49.41 43.31 43.88
CA MET A 1 49.49 42.27 42.84
C MET A 1 48.46 41.19 43.16
N GLN A 2 47.23 41.38 42.69
CA GLN A 2 46.23 40.31 42.59
C GLN A 2 46.31 39.76 41.16
N PRO A 3 46.23 38.45 40.94
CA PRO A 3 46.12 37.91 39.60
C PRO A 3 44.66 37.90 39.13
N ASP A 4 44.45 38.53 37.99
CA ASP A 4 43.20 38.59 37.24
C ASP A 4 42.85 37.18 36.72
N THR A 5 41.69 36.67 37.09
CA THR A 5 41.14 35.38 36.65
C THR A 5 39.95 35.65 35.75
N THR A 6 40.20 36.03 34.50
CA THR A 6 39.16 36.00 33.47
C THR A 6 39.78 35.89 32.07
N SER A 7 39.84 34.67 31.53
CA SER A 7 39.69 34.38 30.09
C SER A 7 40.12 32.94 29.78
N MET A 8 39.28 31.97 30.15
CA MET A 8 39.17 30.70 29.43
C MET A 8 37.73 30.22 29.53
N ILE A 9 36.88 30.67 28.60
CA ILE A 9 35.61 30.02 28.29
C ILE A 9 35.62 29.70 26.79
N GLN A 10 35.30 28.45 26.50
CA GLN A 10 35.47 27.71 25.26
C GLN A 10 34.77 28.32 24.03
N PRO A 11 35.31 28.11 22.82
CA PRO A 11 34.57 28.22 21.57
C PRO A 11 33.90 26.87 21.26
N HIS A 12 32.86 26.50 22.02
CA HIS A 12 32.00 25.34 21.67
C HIS A 12 30.52 25.69 21.50
N LEU A 13 30.19 26.98 21.45
CA LEU A 13 28.87 27.48 21.11
C LEU A 13 28.94 28.25 19.79
N GLN A 14 29.32 27.57 18.71
CA GLN A 14 29.07 28.04 17.35
C GLN A 14 28.19 27.01 16.63
N GLN A 15 26.92 27.40 16.49
CA GLN A 15 25.97 26.98 15.46
C GLN A 15 25.48 25.52 15.48
N GLN A 16 24.61 25.19 16.45
CA GLN A 16 23.38 24.46 16.06
C GLN A 16 22.47 25.47 15.36
N GLN A 17 22.78 25.81 14.12
CA GLN A 17 21.76 26.33 13.22
C GLN A 17 20.76 25.18 13.09
N GLU A 18 19.51 25.34 13.54
CA GLU A 18 18.47 24.32 13.38
C GLU A 18 18.43 23.90 11.91
N GLN A 19 19.02 22.73 11.62
CA GLN A 19 19.23 22.30 10.26
C GLN A 19 17.87 21.83 9.75
N LEU A 20 17.24 22.63 8.87
CA LEU A 20 15.91 22.32 8.36
C LEU A 20 15.88 20.91 7.77
N PRO A 21 14.83 20.10 8.03
CA PRO A 21 14.86 18.68 7.69
C PRO A 21 14.98 18.45 6.18
N HIS A 22 15.72 17.41 5.81
CA HIS A 22 15.79 16.88 4.46
C HIS A 22 15.60 15.36 4.52
N VAL A 23 14.42 14.90 4.11
CA VAL A 23 13.99 13.51 4.19
C VAL A 23 14.24 12.82 2.86
N ALA A 24 15.08 11.79 2.85
CA ALA A 24 15.22 10.90 1.71
C ALA A 24 14.12 9.84 1.74
N VAL A 25 13.40 9.66 0.63
CA VAL A 25 12.29 8.70 0.51
C VAL A 25 12.61 7.67 -0.58
N LEU A 26 12.93 6.44 -0.19
CA LEU A 26 13.34 5.37 -1.10
C LEU A 26 12.12 4.49 -1.43
N ALA A 27 11.64 4.52 -2.66
CA ALA A 27 10.40 3.85 -3.07
C ALA A 27 10.64 2.62 -3.95
N PHE A 28 10.04 1.49 -3.58
CA PHE A 28 10.05 0.28 -4.41
C PHE A 28 9.20 0.50 -5.69
N PRO A 29 9.79 0.38 -6.90
CA PRO A 29 9.17 0.88 -8.14
C PRO A 29 8.12 -0.05 -8.75
N PHE A 30 7.88 -1.22 -8.15
CA PHE A 30 6.96 -2.22 -8.68
C PHE A 30 5.63 -2.26 -7.92
N SER A 31 4.57 -2.71 -8.59
CA SER A 31 3.21 -2.80 -8.03
C SER A 31 2.74 -1.46 -7.45
N SER A 32 2.02 -1.48 -6.33
CA SER A 32 1.42 -0.29 -5.69
C SER A 32 2.29 0.33 -4.58
N HIS A 33 3.56 -0.06 -4.46
CA HIS A 33 4.45 0.35 -3.37
C HIS A 33 4.75 1.86 -3.43
N ALA A 34 5.37 2.33 -4.51
CA ALA A 34 5.76 3.72 -4.66
C ALA A 34 4.57 4.70 -4.56
N ALA A 35 3.42 4.34 -5.15
CA ALA A 35 2.18 5.12 -5.02
C ALA A 35 1.68 5.21 -3.58
N SER A 36 1.71 4.10 -2.85
CA SER A 36 1.28 4.05 -1.44
C SER A 36 2.21 4.87 -0.54
N LEU A 37 3.52 4.74 -0.72
CA LEU A 37 4.50 5.51 0.03
C LEU A 37 4.36 7.01 -0.28
N LEU A 38 4.25 7.39 -1.56
CA LEU A 38 4.08 8.80 -1.96
C LEU A 38 2.82 9.43 -1.37
N ALA A 39 1.72 8.69 -1.27
CA ALA A 39 0.49 9.21 -0.65
C ALA A 39 0.71 9.60 0.82
N VAL A 40 1.43 8.77 1.58
CA VAL A 40 1.79 9.06 2.97
C VAL A 40 2.75 10.24 3.06
N ILE A 41 3.77 10.28 2.20
CA ILE A 41 4.73 11.39 2.16
C ILE A 41 4.05 12.72 1.84
N ARG A 42 3.09 12.75 0.91
CA ARG A 42 2.28 13.95 0.63
C ARG A 42 1.54 14.44 1.88
N HIS A 43 0.99 13.51 2.66
CA HIS A 43 0.31 13.87 3.91
C HIS A 43 1.31 14.40 4.96
N LEU A 44 2.44 13.73 5.14
CA LEU A 44 3.51 14.18 6.05
C LEU A 44 4.05 15.55 5.65
N ALA A 45 4.36 15.77 4.37
CA ALA A 45 4.88 17.05 3.87
C ALA A 45 3.88 18.21 4.04
N SER A 46 2.58 17.92 4.06
CA SER A 46 1.53 18.93 4.30
C SER A 46 1.33 19.28 5.79
N ALA A 47 1.83 18.47 6.71
CA ALA A 47 1.60 18.63 8.15
C ALA A 47 2.69 19.51 8.80
N PRO A 48 2.35 20.56 9.57
CA PRO A 48 3.32 21.29 10.38
C PRO A 48 3.94 20.36 11.46
N PRO A 49 5.27 20.35 11.68
CA PRO A 49 6.29 21.28 11.17
C PRO A 49 7.00 20.85 9.86
N ALA A 50 6.64 19.71 9.26
CA ALA A 50 7.27 19.20 8.04
C ALA A 50 7.01 20.04 6.79
N SER A 51 6.12 21.04 6.85
CA SER A 51 5.94 22.04 5.80
C SER A 51 7.17 22.94 5.55
N THR A 52 8.24 22.80 6.34
CA THR A 52 9.55 23.46 6.09
C THR A 52 10.64 22.47 5.65
N ALA A 53 10.33 21.17 5.64
CA ALA A 53 11.22 20.10 5.25
C ALA A 53 11.29 19.96 3.72
N VAL A 54 12.43 19.48 3.23
CA VAL A 54 12.59 19.03 1.84
C VAL A 54 12.39 17.52 1.81
N PHE A 55 11.58 17.03 0.87
CA PHE A 55 11.43 15.60 0.62
C PHE A 55 12.01 15.27 -0.76
N SER A 56 13.00 14.37 -0.78
CA SER A 56 13.57 13.84 -2.01
C SER A 56 13.05 12.43 -2.24
N PHE A 57 12.24 12.23 -3.27
CA PHE A 57 11.57 10.97 -3.58
C PHE A 57 12.34 10.21 -4.66
N PHE A 58 12.84 9.04 -4.32
CA PHE A 58 13.70 8.22 -5.17
C PHE A 58 12.95 7.00 -5.68
N SER A 59 12.84 6.86 -6.99
CA SER A 59 12.31 5.66 -7.66
C SER A 59 12.88 5.58 -9.08
N THR A 60 12.52 4.54 -9.83
CA THR A 60 12.93 4.46 -11.24
C THR A 60 12.24 5.53 -12.08
N HIS A 61 12.86 5.92 -13.20
CA HIS A 61 12.30 6.90 -14.13
C HIS A 61 10.86 6.58 -14.55
N LYS A 62 10.59 5.30 -14.88
CA LYS A 62 9.24 4.83 -15.24
C LYS A 62 8.22 5.02 -14.12
N SER A 63 8.61 4.71 -12.88
CA SER A 63 7.75 4.88 -11.69
C SER A 63 7.50 6.36 -11.41
N ASN A 64 8.55 7.18 -11.38
CA ASN A 64 8.44 8.63 -11.14
C ASN A 64 7.57 9.33 -12.19
N ARG A 65 7.72 8.99 -13.48
CA ARG A 65 6.89 9.56 -14.56
C ARG A 65 5.40 9.24 -14.39
N SER A 66 5.07 8.07 -13.84
CA SER A 66 3.69 7.68 -13.52
C SER A 66 3.12 8.46 -12.32
N LEU A 67 3.96 8.73 -11.31
CA LEU A 67 3.54 9.32 -10.03
C LEU A 67 3.56 10.86 -10.01
N PHE A 68 4.42 11.47 -10.83
CA PHE A 68 4.61 12.91 -10.99
C PHE A 68 4.40 13.30 -12.46
N PRO A 69 3.19 13.14 -13.01
CA PRO A 69 2.92 13.53 -14.38
C PRO A 69 3.12 15.03 -14.54
N THR A 70 3.90 15.43 -15.56
CA THR A 70 4.01 16.84 -15.94
C THR A 70 2.67 17.33 -16.50
N PRO A 71 2.27 18.58 -16.22
CA PRO A 71 1.12 19.17 -16.89
C PRO A 71 1.33 19.12 -18.41
N PRO A 72 0.29 18.84 -19.21
CA PRO A 72 0.41 18.97 -20.66
C PRO A 72 0.82 20.41 -21.01
N PRO A 73 1.63 20.63 -22.06
CA PRO A 73 1.93 21.98 -22.51
C PRO A 73 0.61 22.71 -22.85
N PRO A 74 0.52 24.03 -22.60
CA PRO A 74 -0.67 24.78 -22.93
C PRO A 74 -0.94 24.63 -24.44
N THR A 75 -2.09 24.05 -24.78
CA THR A 75 -2.55 23.96 -26.15
C THR A 75 -2.69 25.37 -26.70
N THR A 76 -1.84 25.72 -27.67
CA THR A 76 -1.92 27.00 -28.37
C THR A 76 -3.11 26.93 -29.33
N SER A 77 -4.33 27.09 -28.81
CA SER A 77 -5.48 27.39 -29.66
C SER A 77 -5.32 28.83 -30.16
N THR A 78 -4.90 28.97 -31.41
CA THR A 78 -4.97 30.21 -32.17
C THR A 78 -6.45 30.60 -32.32
N ILE A 79 -6.97 31.35 -31.36
CA ILE A 79 -8.18 32.15 -31.55
C ILE A 79 -7.72 33.59 -31.69
N THR A 80 -7.65 34.05 -32.93
CA THR A 80 -7.73 35.46 -33.25
C THR A 80 -9.07 35.97 -32.70
N THR A 81 -9.09 37.00 -31.85
CA THR A 81 -9.79 38.29 -32.07
C THR A 81 -9.87 39.12 -30.77
N THR A 82 -9.39 40.37 -30.89
CA THR A 82 -9.63 41.59 -30.09
C THR A 82 -9.35 41.64 -28.58
N ALA A 83 -8.45 42.56 -28.24
CA ALA A 83 -8.14 43.01 -26.91
C ALA A 83 -9.32 43.66 -26.19
N THR A 84 -9.54 43.28 -24.94
CA THR A 84 -10.07 44.17 -23.90
C THR A 84 -9.39 43.81 -22.59
N THR A 85 -8.67 44.78 -22.04
CA THR A 85 -7.83 44.67 -20.85
C THR A 85 -8.71 44.60 -19.61
N THR A 86 -8.75 43.46 -18.94
CA THR A 86 -9.23 43.36 -17.55
C THR A 86 -8.21 42.59 -16.75
N THR A 87 -7.51 43.31 -15.87
CA THR A 87 -6.48 42.81 -14.97
C THR A 87 -7.13 41.99 -13.86
N THR A 88 -7.17 40.67 -14.01
CA THR A 88 -7.47 39.75 -12.91
C THR A 88 -6.17 39.03 -12.54
N THR A 89 -5.55 39.49 -11.46
CA THR A 89 -4.49 38.77 -10.76
C THR A 89 -5.02 37.43 -10.27
N SER A 90 -4.79 36.36 -11.02
CA SER A 90 -4.97 35.00 -10.55
C SER A 90 -3.81 34.65 -9.63
N SER A 91 -4.02 34.79 -8.31
CA SER A 91 -3.14 34.24 -7.29
C SER A 91 -3.02 32.73 -7.50
N SER A 92 -1.85 32.28 -7.95
CA SER A 92 -1.52 30.87 -8.06
C SER A 92 -1.52 30.23 -6.68
N SER A 93 -2.46 29.31 -6.42
CA SER A 93 -2.43 28.41 -5.27
C SER A 93 -1.30 27.39 -5.46
N SER A 94 -0.05 27.75 -5.13
CA SER A 94 1.14 26.92 -5.34
C SER A 94 1.78 26.39 -4.04
N SER A 95 0.99 26.05 -3.01
CA SER A 95 1.53 25.97 -1.63
C SER A 95 1.75 24.57 -1.03
N ALA A 96 1.79 23.48 -1.81
CA ALA A 96 2.14 22.15 -1.26
C ALA A 96 3.02 21.27 -2.18
N PHE A 97 2.91 21.43 -3.50
CA PHE A 97 3.63 20.58 -4.46
C PHE A 97 5.11 20.94 -4.65
N ASN A 98 5.58 22.09 -4.15
CA ASN A 98 6.97 22.51 -4.31
C ASN A 98 7.96 21.86 -3.32
N MET A 99 7.51 21.00 -2.39
CA MET A 99 8.37 20.46 -1.33
C MET A 99 8.79 19.00 -1.51
N ILE A 100 8.20 18.29 -2.48
CA ILE A 100 8.58 16.92 -2.83
C ILE A 100 9.19 16.94 -4.22
N LYS A 101 10.48 16.61 -4.34
CA LYS A 101 11.18 16.52 -5.63
C LYS A 101 11.52 15.07 -5.94
N ALA A 102 11.18 14.62 -7.14
CA ALA A 102 11.49 13.27 -7.61
C ALA A 102 12.93 13.22 -8.17
N TYR A 103 13.62 12.12 -7.90
CA TYR A 103 14.95 11.80 -8.40
C TYR A 103 14.94 10.37 -8.96
N ASP A 104 15.51 10.22 -10.14
CA ASP A 104 15.55 8.94 -10.84
C ASP A 104 16.71 8.07 -10.34
N VAL A 105 16.40 6.81 -10.08
CA VAL A 105 17.34 5.75 -9.71
C VAL A 105 17.40 4.74 -10.86
N THR A 106 18.58 4.16 -11.08
CA THR A 106 18.77 3.08 -12.06
C THR A 106 17.78 1.93 -11.82
N ASP A 107 17.23 1.38 -12.89
CA ASP A 107 16.43 0.15 -12.84
C ASP A 107 17.30 -1.12 -12.76
N GLY A 108 18.63 -0.97 -12.84
CA GLY A 108 19.59 -2.07 -12.80
C GLY A 108 19.67 -2.88 -14.08
N VAL A 109 18.97 -2.50 -15.15
CA VAL A 109 19.00 -3.19 -16.45
C VAL A 109 20.25 -2.76 -17.21
N PRO A 110 21.18 -3.67 -17.55
CA PRO A 110 22.37 -3.32 -18.32
C PRO A 110 22.00 -2.80 -19.73
N GLU A 111 22.83 -1.90 -20.26
CA GLU A 111 22.63 -1.37 -21.62
C GLU A 111 22.62 -2.51 -22.65
N GLY A 112 21.59 -2.50 -23.52
CA GLY A 112 21.38 -3.55 -24.53
C GLY A 112 20.80 -4.87 -24.00
N TYR A 113 20.54 -5.00 -22.69
CA TYR A 113 19.90 -6.20 -22.14
C TYR A 113 18.40 -6.23 -22.49
N VAL A 114 17.94 -7.35 -23.05
CA VAL A 114 16.52 -7.61 -23.31
C VAL A 114 16.00 -8.57 -22.26
N LEU A 115 15.00 -8.13 -21.48
CA LEU A 115 14.35 -8.96 -20.48
C LEU A 115 13.78 -10.23 -21.12
N GLN A 116 14.05 -11.37 -20.51
CA GLN A 116 13.65 -12.69 -21.00
C GLN A 116 12.24 -13.09 -20.53
N GLY A 117 11.60 -12.26 -19.69
CA GLY A 117 10.28 -12.52 -19.13
C GLY A 117 10.31 -13.58 -18.02
N LYS A 118 11.48 -13.81 -17.42
CA LYS A 118 11.61 -14.71 -16.27
C LYS A 118 10.90 -14.09 -15.05
N PRO A 119 10.26 -14.91 -14.20
CA PRO A 119 9.70 -14.40 -12.95
C PRO A 119 10.76 -13.61 -12.16
N GLU A 120 10.40 -12.42 -11.67
CA GLU A 120 11.23 -11.58 -10.80
C GLU A 120 12.56 -11.11 -11.42
N GLU A 121 12.76 -11.23 -12.73
CA GLU A 121 14.02 -10.86 -13.41
C GLU A 121 14.36 -9.37 -13.23
N ASP A 122 13.38 -8.52 -13.49
CA ASP A 122 13.46 -7.07 -13.34
C ASP A 122 13.68 -6.65 -11.88
N ILE A 123 12.98 -7.29 -10.94
CA ILE A 123 13.18 -7.08 -9.51
C ILE A 123 14.60 -7.49 -9.10
N GLY A 124 15.08 -8.65 -9.55
CA GLY A 124 16.42 -9.13 -9.23
C GLY A 124 17.53 -8.22 -9.77
N LEU A 125 17.38 -7.69 -10.99
CA LEU A 125 18.29 -6.71 -11.58
C LEU A 125 18.28 -5.40 -10.78
N PHE A 126 17.08 -4.87 -10.49
CA PHE A 126 16.92 -3.67 -9.70
C PHE A 126 17.56 -3.80 -8.31
N MET A 127 17.24 -4.87 -7.56
CA MET A 127 17.72 -5.06 -6.20
C MET A 127 19.23 -5.22 -6.09
N ARG A 128 19.91 -5.71 -7.15
CA ARG A 128 21.38 -5.75 -7.20
C ARG A 128 22.00 -4.35 -7.35
N ALA A 129 21.38 -3.49 -8.16
CA ALA A 129 21.89 -2.14 -8.41
C ALA A 129 21.40 -1.09 -7.39
N ALA A 130 20.29 -1.36 -6.71
CA ALA A 130 19.57 -0.41 -5.87
C ALA A 130 20.42 0.25 -4.78
N PRO A 131 21.26 -0.46 -3.98
CA PRO A 131 22.02 0.19 -2.91
C PRO A 131 22.91 1.32 -3.42
N GLU A 132 23.68 1.07 -4.48
CA GLU A 132 24.55 2.08 -5.09
C GLU A 132 23.77 3.13 -5.88
N GLY A 133 22.70 2.72 -6.57
CA GLY A 133 21.80 3.63 -7.27
C GLY A 133 21.16 4.67 -6.35
N PHE A 134 20.69 4.25 -5.18
CA PHE A 134 20.12 5.16 -4.18
C PHE A 134 21.18 6.08 -3.57
N ARG A 135 22.39 5.58 -3.25
CA ARG A 135 23.49 6.43 -2.74
C ARG A 135 23.81 7.58 -3.71
N LYS A 136 24.03 7.28 -4.99
CA LYS A 136 24.31 8.29 -6.02
C LYS A 136 23.17 9.29 -6.18
N ALA A 137 21.92 8.83 -6.20
CA ALA A 137 20.77 9.73 -6.32
C ALA A 137 20.62 10.62 -5.09
N MET A 138 20.88 10.11 -3.88
CA MET A 138 20.87 10.88 -2.65
C MET A 138 21.97 11.95 -2.63
N GLU A 139 23.18 11.65 -3.12
CA GLU A 139 24.24 12.65 -3.30
C GLU A 139 23.80 13.80 -4.22
N ALA A 140 23.17 13.48 -5.34
CA ALA A 140 22.60 14.48 -6.25
C ALA A 140 21.52 15.34 -5.56
N ALA A 141 20.64 14.72 -4.76
CA ALA A 141 19.62 15.46 -4.02
C ALA A 141 20.21 16.38 -2.93
N VAL A 142 21.28 15.96 -2.25
CA VAL A 142 22.01 16.80 -1.29
C VAL A 142 22.66 17.98 -2.01
N ALA A 143 23.29 17.76 -3.16
CA ALA A 143 23.87 18.83 -3.97
C ALA A 143 22.82 19.83 -4.46
N ASP A 144 21.68 19.34 -4.96
CA ASP A 144 20.59 20.15 -5.50
C ASP A 144 19.88 21.00 -4.42
N SER A 145 19.72 20.45 -3.22
CA SER A 145 19.02 21.13 -2.12
C SER A 145 19.93 21.98 -1.23
N GLY A 146 21.24 21.72 -1.26
CA GLY A 146 22.21 22.29 -0.32
C GLY A 146 22.02 21.82 1.14
N ARG A 147 21.19 20.79 1.38
CA ARG A 147 20.87 20.28 2.71
C ARG A 147 21.34 18.83 2.85
N ARG A 148 22.00 18.51 3.96
CA ARG A 148 22.30 17.12 4.32
C ARG A 148 21.01 16.37 4.66
N ILE A 149 20.95 15.08 4.33
CA ILE A 149 19.85 14.21 4.74
C ILE A 149 19.80 14.15 6.27
N THR A 150 18.59 14.24 6.83
CA THR A 150 18.32 14.16 8.27
C THR A 150 17.48 12.94 8.65
N CYS A 151 16.88 12.26 7.68
CA CYS A 151 16.12 11.02 7.89
C CYS A 151 16.03 10.23 6.58
N VAL A 152 16.11 8.90 6.67
CA VAL A 152 15.84 7.98 5.57
C VAL A 152 14.51 7.29 5.84
N VAL A 153 13.51 7.58 5.01
CA VAL A 153 12.25 6.82 4.93
C VAL A 153 12.37 5.88 3.74
N ALA A 154 12.16 4.58 3.93
CA ALA A 154 12.30 3.61 2.85
C ALA A 154 11.16 2.61 2.88
N ASP A 155 10.77 2.12 1.70
CA ASP A 155 9.99 0.88 1.63
C ASP A 155 10.71 -0.22 2.43
N ALA A 156 9.96 -0.97 3.24
CA ALA A 156 10.51 -2.00 4.11
C ALA A 156 11.28 -3.09 3.34
N PHE A 157 11.00 -3.30 2.05
CA PHE A 157 11.77 -4.22 1.20
C PHE A 157 13.26 -3.85 1.11
N PHE A 158 13.62 -2.59 1.34
CA PHE A 158 15.01 -2.13 1.30
C PHE A 158 15.73 -2.35 2.63
N TRP A 159 16.11 -3.60 2.91
CA TRP A 159 16.91 -3.94 4.10
C TRP A 159 18.21 -3.12 4.19
N PHE A 160 18.81 -2.77 3.05
CA PHE A 160 20.03 -1.97 2.96
C PHE A 160 19.84 -0.49 3.33
N ALA A 161 18.60 0.00 3.45
CA ALA A 161 18.33 1.36 3.92
C ALA A 161 18.80 1.57 5.36
N GLU A 162 18.88 0.49 6.14
CA GLU A 162 19.51 0.47 7.46
C GLU A 162 20.97 0.96 7.39
N GLU A 163 21.76 0.38 6.49
CA GLU A 163 23.18 0.72 6.31
C GLU A 163 23.34 2.15 5.80
N ILE A 164 22.55 2.54 4.79
CA ILE A 164 22.57 3.90 4.22
C ILE A 164 22.26 4.96 5.30
N ALA A 165 21.31 4.68 6.20
CA ALA A 165 20.97 5.57 7.30
C ALA A 165 22.08 5.62 8.37
N ALA A 166 22.69 4.46 8.69
CA ALA A 166 23.79 4.37 9.63
C ALA A 166 25.06 5.09 9.15
N GLU A 167 25.41 4.97 7.87
CA GLU A 167 26.51 5.70 7.21
C GLU A 167 26.37 7.23 7.39
N GLN A 168 25.13 7.72 7.32
CA GLN A 168 24.79 9.14 7.46
C GLN A 168 24.47 9.55 8.91
N ARG A 169 24.42 8.59 9.85
CA ARG A 169 24.05 8.79 11.26
C ARG A 169 22.68 9.44 11.44
N VAL A 170 21.70 8.99 10.66
CA VAL A 170 20.31 9.49 10.67
C VAL A 170 19.33 8.38 11.01
N PRO A 171 18.12 8.71 11.52
CA PRO A 171 17.08 7.72 11.74
C PRO A 171 16.62 7.04 10.45
N TRP A 172 16.40 5.73 10.54
CA TRP A 172 15.77 4.91 9.51
C TRP A 172 14.32 4.61 9.88
N VAL A 173 13.40 5.04 9.02
CA VAL A 173 11.99 4.69 9.10
C VAL A 173 11.66 3.73 7.96
N ALA A 174 11.30 2.50 8.30
CA ALA A 174 10.82 1.53 7.33
C ALA A 174 9.30 1.65 7.15
N PHE A 175 8.83 1.64 5.91
CA PHE A 175 7.42 1.70 5.57
C PHE A 175 6.93 0.35 5.06
N TRP A 176 6.10 -0.33 5.84
CA TRP A 176 5.52 -1.63 5.49
C TRP A 176 4.14 -1.45 4.86
N ILE A 177 3.99 -1.88 3.61
CA ILE A 177 2.76 -1.69 2.85
C ILE A 177 1.70 -2.77 3.08
N GLY A 178 2.11 -3.93 3.59
CA GLY A 178 1.25 -5.10 3.82
C GLY A 178 0.58 -5.07 5.19
N GLY A 179 -0.05 -6.20 5.55
CA GLY A 179 -0.68 -6.36 6.85
C GLY A 179 0.28 -6.75 7.98
N PRO A 180 -0.15 -6.60 9.25
CA PRO A 180 0.65 -7.01 10.41
C PRO A 180 0.91 -8.53 10.43
N CYS A 181 -0.01 -9.35 9.92
CA CYS A 181 0.18 -10.81 9.82
C CYS A 181 1.39 -11.17 8.94
N SER A 182 1.48 -10.58 7.75
CA SER A 182 2.62 -10.77 6.86
C SER A 182 3.91 -10.16 7.41
N LEU A 183 3.84 -9.02 8.09
CA LEU A 183 5.01 -8.45 8.78
C LEU A 183 5.57 -9.43 9.81
N ALA A 184 4.69 -9.99 10.66
CA ALA A 184 5.08 -10.99 11.65
C ALA A 184 5.69 -12.23 10.99
N ALA A 185 5.09 -12.74 9.90
CA ALA A 185 5.63 -13.89 9.17
C ALA A 185 7.08 -13.67 8.69
N HIS A 186 7.39 -12.47 8.19
CA HIS A 186 8.75 -12.15 7.74
C HIS A 186 9.74 -11.99 8.90
N ILE A 187 9.35 -11.34 10.01
CA ILE A 187 10.20 -11.22 11.21
C ILE A 187 10.50 -12.60 11.81
N TYR A 188 9.51 -13.51 11.80
CA TYR A 188 9.63 -14.85 12.36
C TYR A 188 10.19 -15.90 11.40
N THR A 189 10.63 -15.52 10.19
CA THR A 189 11.06 -16.49 9.17
C THR A 189 12.19 -17.41 9.66
N ASP A 190 13.21 -16.86 10.33
CA ASP A 190 14.32 -17.68 10.87
C ASP A 190 13.83 -18.67 11.95
N LEU A 191 12.94 -18.22 12.84
CA LEU A 191 12.39 -19.10 13.90
C LEU A 191 11.55 -20.23 13.30
N LEU A 192 10.71 -19.90 12.32
CA LEU A 192 9.87 -20.87 11.62
C LEU A 192 10.73 -21.92 10.91
N ARG A 193 11.72 -21.49 10.13
CA ARG A 193 12.63 -22.39 9.40
C ARG A 193 13.43 -23.28 10.35
N SER A 194 13.90 -22.72 11.47
CA SER A 194 14.65 -23.46 12.49
C SER A 194 13.81 -24.52 13.20
N LYS A 195 12.60 -24.16 13.66
CA LYS A 195 11.71 -25.08 14.40
C LYS A 195 11.12 -26.18 13.52
N LEU A 196 10.76 -25.86 12.28
CA LEU A 196 10.09 -26.78 11.37
C LEU A 196 11.09 -27.59 10.52
N HIS A 197 12.39 -27.36 10.69
CA HIS A 197 13.46 -28.03 9.94
C HIS A 197 13.21 -28.05 8.43
N VAL A 198 12.76 -26.91 7.89
CA VAL A 198 12.30 -26.84 6.51
C VAL A 198 13.49 -26.80 5.55
N THR A 199 13.77 -27.95 4.94
CA THR A 199 14.64 -28.08 3.76
C THR A 199 13.84 -28.28 2.47
N TYR A 200 12.57 -28.74 2.53
CA TYR A 200 11.75 -29.11 1.37
C TYR A 200 10.26 -28.75 1.51
N GLY A 201 9.95 -27.52 1.91
CA GLY A 201 8.57 -27.01 1.96
C GLY A 201 7.74 -27.48 3.17
N ILE A 202 6.41 -27.30 3.09
CA ILE A 202 5.44 -27.53 4.18
C ILE A 202 4.59 -28.79 3.97
N ALA A 203 5.10 -29.79 3.25
CA ALA A 203 4.36 -31.01 2.94
C ALA A 203 3.86 -31.70 4.22
N GLY A 204 2.54 -31.88 4.35
CA GLY A 204 1.91 -32.46 5.54
C GLY A 204 1.70 -31.50 6.73
N LEU A 205 2.30 -30.29 6.69
CA LEU A 205 2.24 -29.31 7.78
C LEU A 205 1.32 -28.12 7.45
N GLY A 206 0.79 -28.03 6.23
CA GLY A 206 0.08 -26.83 5.77
C GLY A 206 -1.10 -26.38 6.63
N ASP A 207 -1.77 -27.28 7.34
CA ASP A 207 -2.87 -26.96 8.24
C ASP A 207 -2.46 -26.70 9.70
N GLU A 208 -1.18 -26.82 10.04
CA GLU A 208 -0.66 -26.42 11.35
C GLU A 208 -0.86 -24.93 11.59
N ARG A 209 -1.12 -24.57 12.85
CA ARG A 209 -1.50 -23.22 13.21
C ARG A 209 -0.28 -22.35 13.46
N LEU A 210 -0.30 -21.14 12.91
CA LEU A 210 0.78 -20.19 13.07
C LEU A 210 0.94 -19.68 14.49
N ASN A 211 -0.14 -19.66 15.30
CA ASN A 211 -0.08 -19.19 16.69
C ASN A 211 0.81 -20.05 17.59
N ASP A 212 1.10 -21.29 17.20
CA ASP A 212 1.99 -22.19 17.95
C ASP A 212 3.48 -21.79 17.77
N PHE A 213 3.78 -20.95 16.78
CA PHE A 213 5.12 -20.48 16.45
C PHE A 213 5.29 -18.96 16.58
N ILE A 214 4.23 -18.21 16.27
CA ILE A 214 4.19 -16.75 16.30
C ILE A 214 3.14 -16.32 17.35
N PRO A 215 3.57 -15.95 18.57
CA PRO A 215 2.64 -15.45 19.57
C PRO A 215 1.90 -14.19 19.08
N GLY A 216 0.67 -14.00 19.56
CA GLY A 216 -0.21 -12.92 19.09
C GLY A 216 -0.88 -13.17 17.74
N MET A 217 -0.44 -14.15 16.95
CA MET A 217 -1.14 -14.56 15.74
C MET A 217 -2.44 -15.30 16.09
N SER A 218 -3.51 -15.06 15.33
CA SER A 218 -4.77 -15.79 15.51
C SER A 218 -4.61 -17.29 15.29
N ASN A 219 -5.33 -18.10 16.09
CA ASN A 219 -5.37 -19.56 15.95
C ASN A 219 -6.05 -20.07 14.68
N LYS A 220 -6.59 -19.16 13.86
CA LYS A 220 -7.15 -19.46 12.53
C LYS A 220 -6.09 -19.45 11.43
N MET A 221 -4.97 -18.78 11.66
CA MET A 221 -3.87 -18.64 10.69
C MET A 221 -3.09 -19.96 10.57
N ARG A 222 -2.79 -20.38 9.34
CA ARG A 222 -2.14 -21.68 9.08
C ARG A 222 -0.84 -21.52 8.28
N LEU A 223 0.04 -22.53 8.34
CA LEU A 223 1.30 -22.52 7.59
C LEU A 223 1.11 -22.37 6.07
N LYS A 224 0.08 -22.97 5.50
CA LYS A 224 -0.24 -22.84 4.06
C LYS A 224 -0.67 -21.44 3.63
N ASP A 225 -1.07 -20.60 4.59
CA ASP A 225 -1.50 -19.24 4.31
C ASP A 225 -0.29 -18.29 4.20
N LEU A 226 0.91 -18.72 4.61
CA LEU A 226 2.15 -17.91 4.58
C LEU A 226 2.52 -17.45 3.17
N PRO A 227 3.23 -16.31 3.05
CA PRO A 227 3.83 -15.91 1.78
C PRO A 227 4.88 -16.92 1.29
N GLU A 228 4.95 -17.08 -0.04
CA GLU A 228 6.11 -17.70 -0.69
C GLU A 228 7.40 -16.98 -0.28
N GLY A 229 8.50 -17.74 -0.18
CA GLY A 229 9.77 -17.25 0.34
C GLY A 229 9.92 -17.35 1.86
N VAL A 230 8.84 -17.61 2.62
CA VAL A 230 8.95 -17.87 4.07
C VAL A 230 9.33 -19.34 4.32
N LEU A 231 8.44 -20.27 4.00
CA LEU A 231 8.64 -21.72 4.19
C LEU A 231 8.54 -22.56 2.91
N PHE A 232 8.04 -22.00 1.81
CA PHE A 232 7.87 -22.70 0.54
C PHE A 232 8.03 -21.74 -0.63
N GLY A 233 8.02 -22.29 -1.86
CA GLY A 233 8.44 -21.56 -3.06
C GLY A 233 9.95 -21.61 -3.25
N ASP A 234 10.47 -20.75 -4.12
CA ASP A 234 11.91 -20.61 -4.34
C ASP A 234 12.53 -19.78 -3.21
N LEU A 235 13.08 -20.45 -2.19
CA LEU A 235 13.67 -19.79 -1.01
C LEU A 235 15.02 -19.11 -1.31
N ASP A 236 15.63 -19.42 -2.46
CA ASP A 236 16.90 -18.88 -2.92
C ASP A 236 16.73 -17.80 -4.00
N SER A 237 15.47 -17.47 -4.35
CA SER A 237 15.18 -16.38 -5.26
C SER A 237 15.68 -15.04 -4.69
N PRO A 238 16.09 -14.08 -5.55
CA PRO A 238 16.44 -12.73 -5.10
C PRO A 238 15.36 -12.08 -4.24
N PHE A 239 14.08 -12.33 -4.52
CA PHE A 239 12.94 -11.79 -3.78
C PHE A 239 12.81 -12.44 -2.39
N SER A 240 12.95 -13.77 -2.30
CA SER A 240 12.95 -14.48 -1.01
C SER A 240 14.10 -14.06 -0.11
N HIS A 241 15.31 -13.91 -0.67
CA HIS A 241 16.46 -13.41 0.07
C HIS A 241 16.29 -11.95 0.52
N MET A 242 15.68 -11.09 -0.31
CA MET A 242 15.30 -9.74 0.07
C MET A 242 14.40 -9.74 1.30
N LEU A 243 13.30 -10.51 1.27
CA LEU A 243 12.31 -10.56 2.34
C LEU A 243 12.90 -11.12 3.65
N LEU A 244 13.78 -12.12 3.55
CA LEU A 244 14.51 -12.65 4.70
C LEU A 244 15.42 -11.57 5.34
N ARG A 245 16.18 -10.84 4.53
CA ARG A 245 17.05 -9.76 5.03
C ARG A 245 16.23 -8.62 5.62
N MET A 246 15.11 -8.26 5.01
CA MET A 246 14.14 -7.31 5.56
C MET A 246 13.69 -7.75 6.96
N GLY A 247 13.18 -8.98 7.10
CA GLY A 247 12.68 -9.49 8.39
C GLY A 247 13.73 -9.41 9.51
N ARG A 248 15.00 -9.62 9.16
CA ARG A 248 16.14 -9.46 10.08
C ARG A 248 16.49 -8.01 10.40
N SER A 249 16.27 -7.07 9.48
CA SER A 249 16.63 -5.66 9.65
C SER A 249 15.58 -4.82 10.34
N LEU A 250 14.29 -5.09 10.12
CA LEU A 250 13.19 -4.26 10.67
C LEU A 250 13.22 -4.05 12.19
N PRO A 251 13.61 -5.02 13.04
CA PRO A 251 13.76 -4.79 14.49
C PRO A 251 14.77 -3.70 14.88
N ARG A 252 15.69 -3.32 13.98
CA ARG A 252 16.71 -2.27 14.19
C ARG A 252 16.30 -0.91 13.63
N ALA A 253 15.15 -0.81 12.95
CA ALA A 253 14.65 0.47 12.47
C ALA A 253 14.30 1.41 13.64
N THR A 254 14.50 2.73 13.45
CA THR A 254 14.06 3.73 14.44
C THR A 254 12.53 3.69 14.61
N ALA A 255 11.82 3.47 13.51
CA ALA A 255 10.40 3.17 13.50
C ALA A 255 10.03 2.32 12.29
N VAL A 256 8.99 1.51 12.45
CA VAL A 256 8.32 0.85 11.31
C VAL A 256 6.90 1.40 11.21
N ALA A 257 6.61 2.09 10.13
CA ALA A 257 5.30 2.66 9.85
C ALA A 257 4.46 1.68 9.01
N LEU A 258 3.21 1.46 9.42
CA LEU A 258 2.26 0.58 8.75
C LEU A 258 1.08 1.37 8.23
N LYS A 259 0.68 1.06 7.01
CA LYS A 259 -0.63 1.46 6.48
C LYS A 259 -1.72 0.57 7.09
N SER A 260 -1.98 0.72 8.39
CA SER A 260 -3.00 -0.03 9.15
C SER A 260 -3.45 0.79 10.37
N PHE A 261 -4.49 0.35 11.07
CA PHE A 261 -4.86 0.81 12.41
C PHE A 261 -4.67 -0.33 13.42
N GLU A 262 -4.40 -0.02 14.69
CA GLU A 262 -4.03 -1.02 15.70
C GLU A 262 -5.20 -1.92 16.09
N GLU A 263 -6.41 -1.35 16.11
CA GLU A 263 -7.64 -2.00 16.53
C GLU A 263 -8.08 -3.11 15.56
N LEU A 264 -7.45 -3.22 14.38
CA LEU A 264 -7.69 -4.30 13.43
C LEU A 264 -7.20 -5.66 13.98
N ASP A 265 -6.07 -5.66 14.70
CA ASP A 265 -5.52 -6.81 15.40
C ASP A 265 -4.61 -6.33 16.55
N LEU A 266 -5.23 -6.05 17.71
CA LEU A 266 -4.50 -5.56 18.88
C LEU A 266 -3.53 -6.59 19.43
N SER A 267 -3.90 -7.87 19.40
CA SER A 267 -3.06 -8.94 19.97
C SER A 267 -1.74 -9.05 19.23
N LEU A 268 -1.79 -9.12 17.90
CA LEU A 268 -0.59 -9.20 17.10
C LEU A 268 0.21 -7.88 17.14
N THR A 269 -0.46 -6.74 17.05
CA THR A 269 0.21 -5.43 17.06
C THR A 269 0.95 -5.18 18.37
N GLN A 270 0.34 -5.48 19.52
CA GLN A 270 0.98 -5.35 20.83
C GLN A 270 2.13 -6.35 21.01
N HIS A 271 1.98 -7.57 20.50
CA HIS A 271 3.04 -8.57 20.52
C HIS A 271 4.27 -8.11 19.73
N LEU A 272 4.08 -7.62 18.51
CA LEU A 272 5.16 -7.08 17.68
C LEU A 272 5.84 -5.87 18.34
N LYS A 273 5.06 -4.97 18.94
CA LYS A 273 5.60 -3.82 19.69
C LYS A 273 6.51 -4.24 20.85
N SER A 274 6.04 -5.19 21.65
CA SER A 274 6.74 -5.59 22.89
C SER A 274 7.99 -6.43 22.65
N HIS A 275 8.05 -7.20 21.55
CA HIS A 275 9.12 -8.18 21.35
C HIS A 275 10.07 -7.89 20.19
N HIS A 276 9.65 -7.11 19.19
CA HIS A 276 10.43 -6.95 17.95
C HIS A 276 10.63 -5.50 17.54
N ILE A 277 9.57 -4.68 17.57
CA ILE A 277 9.59 -3.31 17.03
C ILE A 277 8.90 -2.37 18.01
N PRO A 278 9.61 -1.84 19.02
CA PRO A 278 9.02 -0.94 20.03
C PRO A 278 8.29 0.27 19.43
N THR A 279 8.81 0.81 18.32
CA THR A 279 8.22 1.94 17.59
C THR A 279 7.47 1.47 16.33
N LEU A 280 6.49 0.59 16.51
CA LEU A 280 5.56 0.17 15.44
C LEU A 280 4.40 1.17 15.33
N LEU A 281 4.33 1.90 14.22
CA LEU A 281 3.41 3.01 14.03
C LEU A 281 2.35 2.67 12.99
N SER A 282 1.19 2.19 13.44
CA SER A 282 0.00 2.07 12.60
C SER A 282 -0.57 3.46 12.35
N ILE A 283 -0.37 4.00 11.16
CA ILE A 283 -0.75 5.37 10.81
C ILE A 283 -2.01 5.44 9.95
N GLY A 284 -2.56 4.30 9.53
CA GLY A 284 -3.63 4.20 8.55
C GLY A 284 -5.05 4.08 9.11
N PRO A 285 -6.05 3.98 8.22
CA PRO A 285 -5.93 4.13 6.77
C PRO A 285 -6.05 5.61 6.35
N LEU A 286 -4.89 6.28 6.18
CA LEU A 286 -4.76 7.74 5.94
C LEU A 286 -5.53 8.25 4.72
N ASN A 287 -5.83 7.37 3.76
CA ASN A 287 -6.48 7.75 2.51
C ASN A 287 -7.99 7.50 2.52
N GLN A 288 -8.58 6.98 3.61
CA GLN A 288 -9.89 6.29 3.49
C GLN A 288 -10.89 6.56 4.62
N LEU A 289 -10.57 7.41 5.58
CA LEU A 289 -11.52 7.76 6.65
C LEU A 289 -11.45 9.27 6.91
N GLN A 290 -12.62 9.88 6.81
CA GLN A 290 -12.88 11.31 6.59
C GLN A 290 -12.57 11.81 5.18
N GLY A 291 -13.42 11.38 4.22
CA GLY A 291 -13.62 12.09 2.96
C GLY A 291 -12.31 12.54 2.30
N ALA A 292 -11.42 11.60 2.02
CA ALA A 292 -10.05 11.81 1.53
C ALA A 292 -9.92 12.61 0.22
N HIS A 293 -11.03 13.08 -0.32
CA HIS A 293 -11.08 14.15 -1.32
C HIS A 293 -10.83 15.55 -0.74
N ASN A 294 -10.89 15.74 0.60
CA ASN A 294 -10.81 17.04 1.25
C ASN A 294 -9.56 17.27 2.11
N LEU A 295 -8.79 16.23 2.48
CA LEU A 295 -7.62 16.39 3.36
C LEU A 295 -6.30 16.56 2.60
N VAL A 296 -6.21 16.10 1.35
CA VAL A 296 -5.09 16.43 0.45
C VAL A 296 -5.66 17.23 -0.71
N ALA A 297 -5.68 18.55 -0.56
CA ALA A 297 -5.93 19.45 -1.68
C ALA A 297 -4.96 19.10 -2.83
N GLY A 298 -5.49 18.51 -3.90
CA GLY A 298 -4.72 18.18 -5.11
C GLY A 298 -4.23 16.73 -5.27
N ALA A 299 -4.63 15.77 -4.42
CA ALA A 299 -4.43 14.36 -4.78
C ALA A 299 -5.21 14.07 -6.09
N PRO A 300 -4.58 13.50 -7.14
CA PRO A 300 -5.27 13.23 -8.39
C PRO A 300 -6.46 12.29 -8.13
N ARG A 301 -7.69 12.78 -8.38
CA ARG A 301 -8.85 11.90 -8.39
C ARG A 301 -8.67 10.88 -9.50
N VAL A 302 -8.90 9.61 -9.20
CA VAL A 302 -8.99 8.59 -10.24
C VAL A 302 -10.14 8.98 -11.15
N SER A 303 -9.87 9.10 -12.45
CA SER A 303 -10.88 9.48 -13.43
C SER A 303 -12.02 8.45 -13.45
N ASP A 304 -13.27 8.91 -13.41
CA ASP A 304 -14.46 8.09 -13.68
C ASP A 304 -14.84 8.19 -15.16
N GLU A 305 -13.88 7.90 -16.05
CA GLU A 305 -14.03 8.03 -17.50
C GLU A 305 -15.24 7.24 -18.04
N TYR A 306 -15.46 6.06 -17.49
CA TYR A 306 -16.55 5.16 -17.87
C TYR A 306 -17.87 5.48 -17.15
N ARG A 307 -17.92 6.51 -16.30
CA ARG A 307 -19.12 6.94 -15.56
C ARG A 307 -19.70 5.83 -14.66
N CYS A 308 -18.83 5.05 -14.03
CA CYS A 308 -19.19 3.97 -13.10
C CYS A 308 -20.09 4.49 -11.97
N LEU A 309 -19.81 5.68 -11.43
CA LEU A 309 -20.59 6.23 -10.32
C LEU A 309 -22.01 6.61 -10.76
N LEU A 310 -22.15 7.17 -11.96
CA LEU A 310 -23.46 7.46 -12.55
C LEU A 310 -24.26 6.17 -12.81
N TRP A 311 -23.60 5.12 -13.26
CA TRP A 311 -24.26 3.82 -13.42
C TRP A 311 -24.71 3.27 -12.07
N LEU A 312 -23.89 3.35 -11.02
CA LEU A 312 -24.28 2.96 -9.66
C LEU A 312 -25.45 3.77 -9.11
N ASP A 313 -25.53 5.06 -9.44
CA ASP A 313 -26.67 5.90 -9.08
C ASP A 313 -27.99 5.37 -9.66
N SER A 314 -27.95 4.77 -10.85
CA SER A 314 -29.14 4.15 -11.47
C SER A 314 -29.58 2.86 -10.77
N GLN A 315 -28.71 2.24 -9.96
CA GLN A 315 -29.00 1.01 -9.19
C GLN A 315 -29.58 1.29 -7.79
N LYS A 316 -29.73 2.57 -7.41
CA LYS A 316 -30.17 3.01 -6.08
C LYS A 316 -31.48 2.42 -5.51
N PRO A 317 -32.47 1.95 -6.30
CA PRO A 317 -33.67 1.34 -5.72
C PRO A 317 -33.41 0.12 -4.82
N ALA A 318 -32.24 -0.53 -4.93
CA ALA A 318 -31.85 -1.66 -4.08
C ALA A 318 -30.45 -1.42 -3.45
N PRO A 319 -30.35 -1.09 -2.15
CA PRO A 319 -29.04 -0.89 -1.50
C PRO A 319 -28.27 -2.20 -1.41
N ALA A 320 -26.93 -2.10 -1.45
CA ALA A 320 -26.02 -3.25 -1.32
C ALA A 320 -26.38 -4.44 -2.26
N SER A 321 -26.72 -4.15 -3.51
CA SER A 321 -27.15 -5.13 -4.53
C SER A 321 -26.11 -5.38 -5.62
N VAL A 322 -25.12 -4.50 -5.77
CA VAL A 322 -24.11 -4.54 -6.82
C VAL A 322 -22.85 -5.27 -6.35
N ALA A 323 -22.30 -6.15 -7.19
CA ALA A 323 -20.97 -6.73 -6.99
C ALA A 323 -19.90 -5.89 -7.70
N TYR A 324 -18.85 -5.50 -6.99
CA TYR A 324 -17.63 -4.98 -7.59
C TYR A 324 -16.57 -6.09 -7.67
N ILE A 325 -15.87 -6.20 -8.79
CA ILE A 325 -14.85 -7.23 -9.04
C ILE A 325 -13.54 -6.55 -9.43
N GLY A 326 -12.45 -6.85 -8.71
CA GLY A 326 -11.13 -6.30 -9.00
C GLY A 326 -9.98 -7.09 -8.35
N PHE A 327 -9.01 -7.52 -9.17
CA PHE A 327 -7.89 -8.36 -8.74
C PHE A 327 -6.55 -7.60 -8.64
N GLY A 328 -6.60 -6.27 -8.51
CA GLY A 328 -5.42 -5.42 -8.36
C GLY A 328 -4.72 -5.13 -9.69
N THR A 329 -3.46 -4.71 -9.63
CA THR A 329 -2.72 -4.15 -10.78
C THR A 329 -1.81 -5.17 -11.48
N VAL A 330 -1.37 -6.20 -10.76
CA VAL A 330 -0.27 -7.09 -11.19
C VAL A 330 -0.73 -8.42 -11.77
N LYS A 331 -1.79 -9.04 -11.21
CA LYS A 331 -2.24 -10.37 -11.66
C LYS A 331 -3.63 -10.31 -12.28
N VAL A 332 -3.79 -11.12 -13.32
CA VAL A 332 -5.07 -11.43 -13.95
C VAL A 332 -5.38 -12.89 -13.62
N PRO A 333 -6.63 -13.24 -13.23
CA PRO A 333 -7.01 -14.63 -13.05
C PRO A 333 -6.76 -15.48 -14.31
N PRO A 334 -6.52 -16.79 -14.19
CA PRO A 334 -6.45 -17.71 -15.33
C PRO A 334 -7.73 -17.63 -16.16
N ARG A 335 -7.64 -17.89 -17.48
CA ARG A 335 -8.80 -17.85 -18.39
C ARG A 335 -9.98 -18.71 -17.88
N SER A 336 -9.71 -19.88 -17.31
CA SER A 336 -10.77 -20.73 -16.73
C SER A 336 -11.55 -20.03 -15.62
N GLU A 337 -10.88 -19.27 -14.76
CA GLU A 337 -11.53 -18.48 -13.71
C GLU A 337 -12.24 -17.25 -14.28
N LEU A 338 -11.69 -16.58 -15.30
CA LEU A 338 -12.38 -15.48 -15.98
C LEU A 338 -13.71 -15.94 -16.61
N VAL A 339 -13.70 -17.09 -17.29
CA VAL A 339 -14.90 -17.71 -17.84
C VAL A 339 -15.89 -18.06 -16.72
N ALA A 340 -15.42 -18.68 -15.63
CA ALA A 340 -16.26 -19.02 -14.49
C ALA A 340 -16.90 -17.78 -13.83
N ILE A 341 -16.16 -16.67 -13.71
CA ILE A 341 -16.68 -15.40 -13.20
C ILE A 341 -17.77 -14.87 -14.14
N ALA A 342 -17.51 -14.80 -15.45
CA ALA A 342 -18.46 -14.33 -16.44
C ALA A 342 -19.76 -15.14 -16.42
N GLU A 343 -19.65 -16.48 -16.42
CA GLU A 343 -20.80 -17.38 -16.36
C GLU A 343 -21.58 -17.27 -15.05
N ALA A 344 -20.90 -17.04 -13.92
CA ALA A 344 -21.54 -16.84 -12.62
C ALA A 344 -22.28 -15.50 -12.55
N LEU A 345 -21.71 -14.43 -13.09
CA LEU A 345 -22.36 -13.13 -13.18
C LEU A 345 -23.62 -13.22 -14.04
N GLU A 346 -23.52 -13.82 -15.23
CA GLU A 346 -24.68 -14.02 -16.12
C GLU A 346 -25.75 -14.90 -15.47
N ALA A 347 -25.38 -16.02 -14.84
CA ALA A 347 -26.33 -16.93 -14.21
C ALA A 347 -26.99 -16.37 -12.94
N SER A 348 -26.28 -15.55 -12.15
CA SER A 348 -26.80 -14.98 -10.91
C SER A 348 -27.71 -13.77 -11.14
N GLY A 349 -27.59 -13.10 -12.29
CA GLY A 349 -28.32 -11.86 -12.57
C GLY A 349 -27.93 -10.67 -11.69
N VAL A 350 -26.88 -10.81 -10.87
CA VAL A 350 -26.39 -9.76 -9.96
C VAL A 350 -25.85 -8.59 -10.78
N PRO A 351 -26.29 -7.34 -10.53
CA PRO A 351 -25.67 -6.19 -11.16
C PRO A 351 -24.20 -6.07 -10.78
N PHE A 352 -23.32 -5.71 -11.72
CA PHE A 352 -21.89 -5.72 -11.44
C PHE A 352 -21.08 -4.61 -12.12
N ILE A 353 -19.94 -4.28 -11.51
CA ILE A 353 -18.84 -3.57 -12.15
C ILE A 353 -17.59 -4.44 -12.03
N TRP A 354 -16.98 -4.76 -13.16
CA TRP A 354 -15.75 -5.56 -13.22
C TRP A 354 -14.60 -4.75 -13.79
N SER A 355 -13.61 -4.45 -12.94
CA SER A 355 -12.33 -3.89 -13.35
C SER A 355 -11.44 -5.00 -13.94
N LEU A 356 -11.27 -4.99 -15.26
CA LEU A 356 -10.51 -5.98 -16.01
C LEU A 356 -9.79 -5.29 -17.17
N LYS A 357 -8.46 -5.46 -17.30
CA LYS A 357 -7.67 -4.82 -18.36
C LYS A 357 -8.23 -5.17 -19.75
N GLU A 358 -8.34 -4.16 -20.62
CA GLU A 358 -8.93 -4.29 -21.96
C GLU A 358 -8.23 -5.33 -22.82
N GLU A 359 -6.90 -5.44 -22.71
CA GLU A 359 -6.09 -6.45 -23.38
C GLU A 359 -6.57 -7.89 -23.14
N VAL A 360 -7.23 -8.17 -22.01
CA VAL A 360 -7.72 -9.48 -21.61
C VAL A 360 -9.10 -9.80 -22.20
N TRP A 361 -9.87 -8.82 -22.66
CA TRP A 361 -11.29 -9.01 -22.95
C TRP A 361 -11.53 -10.04 -24.06
N ASP A 362 -10.87 -9.87 -25.20
CA ASP A 362 -11.07 -10.71 -26.40
C ASP A 362 -10.67 -12.18 -26.18
N HIS A 363 -9.67 -12.42 -25.34
CA HIS A 363 -9.11 -13.77 -25.13
C HIS A 363 -9.32 -14.30 -23.71
N GLY A 364 -10.04 -13.57 -22.85
CA GLY A 364 -10.30 -13.94 -21.47
C GLY A 364 -11.78 -14.17 -21.18
N LEU A 365 -12.67 -13.48 -21.90
CA LEU A 365 -14.12 -13.54 -21.67
C LEU A 365 -14.82 -14.48 -22.67
N PRO A 366 -15.97 -15.06 -22.31
CA PRO A 366 -16.80 -15.80 -23.25
C PRO A 366 -17.33 -14.91 -24.38
N ASP A 367 -17.44 -15.46 -25.59
CA ASP A 367 -17.93 -14.74 -26.77
C ASP A 367 -19.28 -14.08 -26.50
N GLY A 368 -19.38 -12.78 -26.79
CA GLY A 368 -20.60 -12.00 -26.63
C GLY A 368 -21.00 -11.68 -25.18
N PHE A 369 -20.22 -12.05 -24.16
CA PHE A 369 -20.53 -11.80 -22.74
C PHE A 369 -20.87 -10.33 -22.46
N ILE A 370 -20.01 -9.40 -22.89
CA ILE A 370 -20.21 -7.95 -22.69
C ILE A 370 -21.54 -7.50 -23.34
N GLY A 371 -21.83 -7.98 -24.55
CA GLY A 371 -23.06 -7.65 -25.28
C GLY A 371 -24.32 -8.18 -24.59
N ARG A 372 -24.29 -9.41 -24.07
CA ARG A 372 -25.41 -10.04 -23.34
C ARG A 372 -25.66 -9.38 -21.99
N THR A 373 -24.61 -8.98 -21.28
CA THR A 373 -24.70 -8.42 -19.92
C THR A 373 -24.72 -6.89 -19.85
N ARG A 374 -24.72 -6.17 -20.99
CA ARG A 374 -24.69 -4.69 -21.03
C ARG A 374 -25.78 -3.95 -20.22
N LYS A 375 -26.92 -4.60 -19.98
CA LYS A 375 -28.01 -4.05 -19.15
C LYS A 375 -27.87 -4.40 -17.67
N GLN A 376 -27.08 -5.43 -17.37
CA GLN A 376 -26.85 -5.98 -16.04
C GLN A 376 -25.62 -5.36 -15.38
N GLY A 377 -24.53 -5.15 -16.12
CA GLY A 377 -23.26 -4.69 -15.54
C GLY A 377 -22.31 -4.06 -16.54
N MET A 378 -21.17 -3.64 -16.02
CA MET A 378 -20.10 -2.97 -16.76
C MET A 378 -18.78 -3.72 -16.61
N VAL A 379 -18.02 -3.82 -17.69
CA VAL A 379 -16.61 -4.22 -17.67
C VAL A 379 -15.78 -3.00 -18.08
N VAL A 380 -14.81 -2.61 -17.26
CA VAL A 380 -14.00 -1.40 -17.47
C VAL A 380 -12.52 -1.71 -17.25
N PRO A 381 -11.59 -1.11 -18.02
CA PRO A 381 -10.16 -1.36 -17.85
C PRO A 381 -9.59 -0.78 -16.56
N TRP A 382 -10.19 0.30 -16.06
CA TRP A 382 -9.84 0.93 -14.81
C TRP A 382 -11.08 1.53 -14.16
N ALA A 383 -11.18 1.42 -12.84
CA ALA A 383 -12.34 1.86 -12.08
C ALA A 383 -11.90 2.77 -10.91
N PRO A 384 -12.70 3.80 -10.55
CA PRO A 384 -12.48 4.60 -9.34
C PRO A 384 -12.85 3.77 -8.10
N GLN A 385 -12.04 2.75 -7.79
CA GLN A 385 -12.33 1.69 -6.82
C GLN A 385 -12.75 2.23 -5.43
N VAL A 386 -12.05 3.24 -4.92
CA VAL A 386 -12.35 3.83 -3.61
C VAL A 386 -13.75 4.46 -3.59
N ASP A 387 -14.14 5.15 -4.66
CA ASP A 387 -15.45 5.79 -4.77
C ASP A 387 -16.56 4.76 -5.00
N ILE A 388 -16.30 3.72 -5.79
CA ILE A 388 -17.21 2.59 -6.00
C ILE A 388 -17.48 1.87 -4.68
N LEU A 389 -16.44 1.49 -3.92
CA LEU A 389 -16.59 0.80 -2.64
C LEU A 389 -17.26 1.67 -1.58
N SER A 390 -17.18 2.99 -1.71
CA SER A 390 -17.88 3.95 -0.84
C SER A 390 -19.35 4.16 -1.23
N HIS A 391 -19.78 3.66 -2.39
CA HIS A 391 -21.13 3.86 -2.90
C HIS A 391 -22.13 2.86 -2.31
N GLY A 392 -23.25 3.34 -1.78
CA GLY A 392 -24.24 2.52 -1.05
C GLY A 392 -24.95 1.42 -1.86
N ALA A 393 -24.84 1.43 -3.19
CA ALA A 393 -25.35 0.36 -4.04
C ALA A 393 -24.45 -0.90 -4.01
N VAL A 394 -23.17 -0.77 -3.68
CA VAL A 394 -22.23 -1.90 -3.68
C VAL A 394 -22.41 -2.74 -2.43
N GLY A 395 -22.64 -4.05 -2.62
CA GLY A 395 -22.91 -5.00 -1.55
C GLY A 395 -21.90 -6.15 -1.42
N ALA A 396 -21.06 -6.36 -2.44
CA ALA A 396 -20.02 -7.38 -2.43
C ALA A 396 -18.77 -6.92 -3.19
N PHE A 397 -17.60 -7.31 -2.69
CA PHE A 397 -16.32 -7.06 -3.36
C PHE A 397 -15.57 -8.37 -3.63
N VAL A 398 -15.49 -8.80 -4.88
CA VAL A 398 -14.69 -9.96 -5.30
C VAL A 398 -13.25 -9.48 -5.56
N MET A 399 -12.30 -10.00 -4.78
CA MET A 399 -10.95 -9.45 -4.72
C MET A 399 -9.85 -10.46 -4.42
N HIS A 400 -8.63 -10.03 -4.74
CA HIS A 400 -7.40 -10.81 -4.65
C HIS A 400 -6.73 -10.86 -3.26
N CYS A 401 -7.32 -10.26 -2.21
CA CYS A 401 -6.72 -10.18 -0.86
C CYS A 401 -5.51 -9.25 -0.72
N GLY A 402 -5.28 -8.30 -1.63
CA GLY A 402 -4.28 -7.25 -1.44
C GLY A 402 -4.62 -6.32 -0.28
N TRP A 403 -3.61 -5.96 0.52
CA TRP A 403 -3.79 -5.20 1.75
C TRP A 403 -4.47 -3.84 1.56
N SER A 404 -4.09 -3.09 0.52
CA SER A 404 -4.75 -1.81 0.24
C SER A 404 -6.24 -2.01 -0.08
N SER A 405 -6.58 -2.92 -0.99
CA SER A 405 -7.98 -3.25 -1.35
C SER A 405 -8.81 -3.69 -0.14
N LEU A 406 -8.22 -4.44 0.80
CA LEU A 406 -8.86 -4.82 2.06
C LEU A 406 -9.26 -3.58 2.87
N LEU A 407 -8.34 -2.62 3.07
CA LEU A 407 -8.63 -1.41 3.83
C LEU A 407 -9.72 -0.55 3.17
N GLU A 408 -9.77 -0.49 1.85
CA GLU A 408 -10.79 0.29 1.13
C GLU A 408 -12.16 -0.38 1.23
N GLY A 409 -12.22 -1.72 1.21
CA GLY A 409 -13.47 -2.44 1.47
C GLY A 409 -13.96 -2.26 2.90
N ILE A 410 -13.05 -2.24 3.90
CA ILE A 410 -13.41 -1.89 5.29
C ILE A 410 -13.95 -0.45 5.35
N ALA A 411 -13.28 0.51 4.73
CA ALA A 411 -13.72 1.90 4.69
C ALA A 411 -15.07 2.08 3.98
N GLY A 412 -15.32 1.32 2.92
CA GLY A 412 -16.61 1.25 2.23
C GLY A 412 -17.71 0.57 3.04
N GLY A 413 -17.36 -0.33 3.95
CA GLY A 413 -18.31 -1.17 4.69
C GLY A 413 -18.86 -2.32 3.81
N VAL A 414 -18.03 -2.83 2.90
CA VAL A 414 -18.42 -3.84 1.89
C VAL A 414 -17.80 -5.20 2.22
N PRO A 415 -18.60 -6.27 2.40
CA PRO A 415 -18.10 -7.64 2.54
C PRO A 415 -17.34 -8.14 1.31
N MET A 416 -16.42 -9.08 1.53
CA MET A 416 -15.46 -9.51 0.51
C MET A 416 -15.62 -10.99 0.11
N ILE A 417 -15.35 -11.30 -1.16
CA ILE A 417 -15.14 -12.66 -1.67
C ILE A 417 -13.67 -12.75 -2.09
N CYS A 418 -12.93 -13.64 -1.44
CA CYS A 418 -11.49 -13.69 -1.44
C CYS A 418 -10.95 -14.79 -2.34
N ARG A 419 -10.16 -14.39 -3.35
CA ARG A 419 -9.37 -15.27 -4.22
C ARG A 419 -7.90 -14.85 -4.16
N PRO A 420 -7.12 -15.32 -3.17
CA PRO A 420 -5.72 -14.95 -3.04
C PRO A 420 -4.87 -15.64 -4.11
N PHE A 421 -3.85 -14.97 -4.65
CA PHE A 421 -2.96 -15.51 -5.67
C PHE A 421 -1.52 -15.72 -5.19
N PHE A 422 -0.91 -14.73 -4.51
CA PHE A 422 0.51 -14.76 -4.13
C PHE A 422 0.82 -13.82 -2.95
N ALA A 423 2.07 -13.84 -2.47
CA ALA A 423 2.56 -12.99 -1.39
C ALA A 423 1.69 -13.07 -0.12
N ASP A 424 1.28 -11.94 0.44
CA ASP A 424 0.51 -11.84 1.69
C ASP A 424 -0.97 -12.17 1.53
N GLN A 425 -1.44 -12.41 0.30
CA GLN A 425 -2.87 -12.55 -0.01
C GLN A 425 -3.50 -13.75 0.70
N GLY A 426 -2.75 -14.84 0.91
CA GLY A 426 -3.21 -16.01 1.66
C GLY A 426 -3.56 -15.67 3.11
N LEU A 427 -2.60 -15.07 3.84
CA LEU A 427 -2.81 -14.56 5.21
C LEU A 427 -3.95 -13.55 5.27
N ASN A 428 -4.01 -12.61 4.32
CA ASN A 428 -5.06 -11.59 4.29
C ASN A 428 -6.44 -12.21 4.05
N GLY A 429 -6.56 -13.20 3.16
CA GLY A 429 -7.83 -13.90 2.93
C GLY A 429 -8.28 -14.67 4.18
N ARG A 430 -7.35 -15.31 4.91
CA ARG A 430 -7.66 -15.97 6.19
C ARG A 430 -8.08 -14.96 7.26
N LEU A 431 -7.42 -13.80 7.32
CA LEU A 431 -7.80 -12.68 8.20
C LEU A 431 -9.24 -12.25 7.91
N ILE A 432 -9.57 -11.97 6.65
CA ILE A 432 -10.90 -11.52 6.22
C ILE A 432 -11.98 -12.54 6.60
N ALA A 433 -11.78 -13.81 6.23
CA ALA A 433 -12.82 -14.83 6.33
C ALA A 433 -12.98 -15.39 7.75
N ASP A 434 -11.88 -15.79 8.38
CA ASP A 434 -11.95 -16.62 9.60
C ASP A 434 -11.67 -15.85 10.90
N VAL A 435 -10.97 -14.71 10.82
CA VAL A 435 -10.63 -13.89 11.99
C VAL A 435 -11.60 -12.73 12.15
N LEU A 436 -11.76 -11.93 11.08
CA LEU A 436 -12.62 -10.75 11.08
C LEU A 436 -14.08 -11.08 10.77
N GLY A 437 -14.34 -12.18 10.05
CA GLY A 437 -15.69 -12.58 9.65
C GLY A 437 -16.38 -11.55 8.77
N ILE A 438 -15.64 -10.89 7.87
CA ILE A 438 -16.13 -9.84 6.96
C ILE A 438 -16.17 -10.29 5.50
N GLY A 439 -15.96 -11.58 5.24
CA GLY A 439 -15.97 -12.11 3.88
C GLY A 439 -15.85 -13.63 3.83
N LEU A 440 -15.74 -14.15 2.61
CA LEU A 440 -15.65 -15.56 2.30
C LEU A 440 -14.37 -15.84 1.51
N MET A 441 -13.70 -16.95 1.79
CA MET A 441 -12.67 -17.49 0.90
C MET A 441 -13.31 -18.39 -0.15
N VAL A 442 -12.87 -18.31 -1.41
CA VAL A 442 -13.33 -19.24 -2.45
C VAL A 442 -12.95 -20.69 -2.11
N GLU A 443 -13.88 -21.61 -2.35
CA GLU A 443 -13.67 -23.04 -2.12
C GLU A 443 -12.66 -23.61 -3.12
N GLY A 444 -11.78 -24.52 -2.67
CA GLY A 444 -10.82 -25.18 -3.55
C GLY A 444 -9.69 -24.28 -4.11
N GLY A 445 -9.63 -23.01 -3.69
CA GLY A 445 -8.56 -22.09 -4.08
C GLY A 445 -8.67 -21.52 -5.49
N ALA A 446 -9.78 -21.77 -6.21
CA ALA A 446 -10.05 -21.21 -7.53
C ALA A 446 -11.53 -20.85 -7.66
N ILE A 447 -11.84 -19.84 -8.47
CA ILE A 447 -13.21 -19.45 -8.74
C ILE A 447 -13.86 -20.47 -9.69
N THR A 448 -14.96 -21.06 -9.23
CA THR A 448 -15.88 -21.86 -10.05
C THR A 448 -17.19 -21.11 -10.23
N LYS A 449 -17.94 -21.44 -11.29
CA LYS A 449 -19.23 -20.83 -11.56
C LYS A 449 -20.19 -21.03 -10.38
N GLU A 450 -20.35 -22.27 -9.95
CA GLU A 450 -21.28 -22.64 -8.89
C GLU A 450 -20.82 -22.05 -7.56
N GLY A 451 -19.51 -22.05 -7.29
CA GLY A 451 -18.93 -21.45 -6.09
C GLY A 451 -19.22 -19.94 -6.00
N LEU A 452 -18.97 -19.20 -7.08
CA LEU A 452 -19.19 -17.75 -7.07
C LEU A 452 -20.68 -17.39 -7.01
N VAL A 453 -21.56 -18.11 -7.71
CA VAL A 453 -23.02 -17.92 -7.58
C VAL A 453 -23.46 -18.11 -6.13
N ARG A 454 -22.99 -19.17 -5.46
CA ARG A 454 -23.28 -19.41 -4.03
C ARG A 454 -22.76 -18.28 -3.15
N SER A 455 -21.50 -17.87 -3.31
CA SER A 455 -20.89 -16.81 -2.50
C SER A 455 -21.60 -15.46 -2.68
N LEU A 456 -21.96 -15.08 -3.91
CA LEU A 456 -22.73 -13.87 -4.19
C LEU A 456 -24.12 -13.94 -3.54
N GLY A 457 -24.81 -15.07 -3.67
CA GLY A 457 -26.11 -15.28 -3.01
C GLY A 457 -26.03 -15.18 -1.48
N MET A 458 -25.01 -15.78 -0.87
CA MET A 458 -24.79 -15.70 0.57
C MET A 458 -24.51 -14.27 1.06
N ILE A 459 -23.63 -13.53 0.36
CA ILE A 459 -23.26 -12.17 0.77
C ILE A 459 -24.40 -11.19 0.52
N LEU A 460 -25.03 -11.22 -0.65
CA LEU A 460 -26.04 -10.22 -1.01
C LEU A 460 -27.39 -10.51 -0.32
N ASN A 461 -27.81 -11.78 -0.28
CA ASN A 461 -29.18 -12.16 0.09
C ASN A 461 -29.26 -12.99 1.39
N GLY A 462 -28.17 -13.58 1.86
CA GLY A 462 -28.15 -14.47 3.03
C GLY A 462 -27.99 -13.75 4.38
N ASP A 463 -28.37 -14.43 5.46
CA ASP A 463 -28.16 -13.92 6.83
C ASP A 463 -26.67 -13.80 7.19
N GLU A 464 -25.84 -14.70 6.66
CA GLU A 464 -24.40 -14.62 6.82
C GLU A 464 -23.84 -13.33 6.21
N GLY A 465 -24.34 -12.90 5.04
CA GLY A 465 -24.00 -11.62 4.44
C GLY A 465 -24.41 -10.42 5.29
N LYS A 466 -25.56 -10.49 5.99
CA LYS A 466 -25.97 -9.44 6.94
C LYS A 466 -25.00 -9.36 8.12
N ARG A 467 -24.56 -10.51 8.64
CA ARG A 467 -23.56 -10.59 9.73
C ARG A 467 -22.22 -10.01 9.29
N MET A 468 -21.73 -10.35 8.10
CA MET A 468 -20.50 -9.78 7.55
C MET A 468 -20.59 -8.26 7.38
N ARG A 469 -21.74 -7.74 6.90
CA ARG A 469 -21.99 -6.29 6.81
C ARG A 469 -21.93 -5.59 8.16
N GLU A 470 -22.44 -6.22 9.21
CA GLU A 470 -22.36 -5.65 10.56
C GLU A 470 -20.91 -5.65 11.08
N ASN A 471 -20.18 -6.74 10.89
CA ASN A 471 -18.77 -6.83 11.27
C ASN A 471 -17.90 -5.78 10.56
N VAL A 472 -18.07 -5.60 9.25
CA VAL A 472 -17.28 -4.60 8.49
C VAL A 472 -17.68 -3.17 8.87
N ARG A 473 -18.96 -2.90 9.19
CA ARG A 473 -19.37 -1.59 9.75
C ARG A 473 -18.74 -1.32 11.10
N HIS A 474 -18.68 -2.31 11.97
CA HIS A 474 -17.97 -2.17 13.25
C HIS A 474 -16.49 -1.83 13.04
N LEU A 475 -15.80 -2.53 12.15
CA LEU A 475 -14.39 -2.23 11.82
C LEU A 475 -14.23 -0.83 11.20
N ARG A 476 -15.13 -0.42 10.31
CA ARG A 476 -15.17 0.95 9.76
C ARG A 476 -15.26 2.01 10.87
N LEU A 477 -16.10 1.78 11.87
CA LEU A 477 -16.24 2.67 13.03
C LEU A 477 -14.95 2.70 13.87
N GLN A 478 -14.31 1.55 14.11
CA GLN A 478 -13.05 1.49 14.85
C GLN A 478 -11.92 2.22 14.12
N ALA A 479 -11.79 1.99 12.82
CA ALA A 479 -10.83 2.71 12.00
C ALA A 479 -11.11 4.22 12.03
N GLY A 480 -12.39 4.63 12.02
CA GLY A 480 -12.78 6.05 12.14
C GLY A 480 -12.40 6.66 13.50
N LYS A 481 -12.50 5.89 14.58
CA LYS A 481 -12.03 6.28 15.93
C LYS A 481 -10.50 6.39 15.96
N ALA A 482 -9.79 5.46 15.33
CA ALA A 482 -8.33 5.46 15.25
C ALA A 482 -7.78 6.72 14.57
N LEU A 483 -8.53 7.28 13.62
CA LEU A 483 -8.20 8.53 12.91
C LEU A 483 -8.85 9.78 13.50
N SER A 484 -9.59 9.65 14.61
CA SER A 484 -10.07 10.83 15.33
C SER A 484 -8.89 11.66 15.87
N PRO A 485 -9.07 12.94 16.26
CA PRO A 485 -7.98 13.78 16.78
C PRO A 485 -7.20 13.17 17.95
N THR A 486 -7.85 12.32 18.76
CA THR A 486 -7.24 11.60 19.89
C THR A 486 -7.08 10.11 19.64
N GLY A 487 -7.24 9.67 18.38
CA GLY A 487 -7.15 8.28 17.98
C GLY A 487 -5.72 7.76 17.88
N SER A 488 -5.58 6.43 17.94
CA SER A 488 -4.29 5.73 17.89
C SER A 488 -3.48 6.06 16.64
N SER A 489 -4.11 6.07 15.46
CA SER A 489 -3.44 6.33 14.19
C SER A 489 -3.02 7.78 14.04
N THR A 490 -3.81 8.73 14.54
CA THR A 490 -3.42 10.15 14.60
C THR A 490 -2.22 10.35 15.54
N GLY A 491 -2.23 9.72 16.71
CA GLY A 491 -1.09 9.75 17.63
C GLY A 491 0.19 9.18 17.02
N ASN A 492 0.08 8.02 16.36
CA ASN A 492 1.20 7.38 15.65
C ASN A 492 1.71 8.22 14.48
N PHE A 493 0.80 8.86 13.73
CA PHE A 493 1.17 9.76 12.63
C PHE A 493 1.95 10.97 13.15
N ASN A 494 1.50 11.59 14.25
CA ASN A 494 2.22 12.68 14.89
C ASN A 494 3.60 12.23 15.41
N LYS A 495 3.69 11.00 15.94
CA LYS A 495 4.97 10.44 16.37
C LYS A 495 5.92 10.20 15.18
N LEU A 496 5.40 9.69 14.07
CA LEU A 496 6.16 9.55 12.83
C LEU A 496 6.66 10.91 12.33
N LEU A 497 5.77 11.91 12.32
CA LEU A 497 6.08 13.28 11.93
C LEU A 497 7.21 13.86 12.79
N GLN A 498 7.18 13.63 14.11
CA GLN A 498 8.26 14.01 15.01
C GLN A 498 9.60 13.36 14.60
N ILE A 499 9.62 12.04 14.39
CA ILE A 499 10.85 11.30 14.05
C ILE A 499 11.49 11.83 12.76
N ILE A 500 10.70 12.05 11.71
CA ILE A 500 11.24 12.48 10.42
C ILE A 500 11.68 13.95 10.40
N THR A 501 11.17 14.77 11.33
CA THR A 501 11.47 16.21 11.41
C THR A 501 12.56 16.56 12.42
N THR A 502 12.76 15.77 13.47
CA THR A 502 13.80 16.06 14.48
C THR A 502 15.17 15.50 14.13
N GLY A 503 15.24 14.50 13.26
CA GLY A 503 16.52 13.91 12.80
C GLY A 503 17.37 13.23 13.88
N ALA A 504 16.87 13.13 15.11
CA ALA A 504 17.53 12.47 16.23
C ALA A 504 16.84 11.13 16.53
N PRO A 505 17.60 10.03 16.77
CA PRO A 505 17.02 8.84 17.36
C PRO A 505 16.39 9.19 18.72
N PRO A 506 15.23 8.64 19.10
CA PRO A 506 14.69 8.83 20.44
C PRO A 506 15.72 8.31 21.45
N CYS A 507 16.07 9.16 22.43
CA CYS A 507 16.95 8.80 23.55
C CYS A 507 16.42 7.61 24.34
#